data_AF-A0A2T7TXX8-F1
#
_entry.id   AF-A0A2T7TXX8-F1
#
_cell.length_a   1.000
_cell.length_b   1.000
_cell.length_c   1.000
_cell.angle_alpha   90.00
_cell.angle_beta   90.00
_cell.angle_gamma   90.00
#
_symmetry.space_group_name_H-M   'P 1'
#
loop_
_entity.id
_entity.type
_entity.pdbx_description
1 polymer ?
#
loop_
_entity_poly.entity_id
_entity_poly.type
_entity_poly.pdbx_seq_one_letter_code
_entity_poly.pdbx_strand_id
1 'polypeptide(L)'
;MDSIVRNLRVLWRAESIIADIRFRQMMTRSSLRGAAVLLGLFAFFMGNLAVFFALDQAWGSIWAAAVIALGNVLVAIILLVVAEKSRPGREMELALEVRNSAIQALEADAEAIQEQLTELRDEVRGMKQAVLGFVRQPIDAVLPSMLVPLAGAVIKNLKKPAANES
;
A
#
# COMPACT_ATOMS: atom_id res chain seq x y z
N MET A 1 7.29 -31.81 -1.05
CA MET A 1 7.30 -30.87 -2.19
C MET A 1 6.17 -31.18 -3.19
N ASP A 2 5.76 -32.44 -3.32
CA ASP A 2 4.68 -32.86 -4.25
C ASP A 2 3.29 -32.30 -3.92
N SER A 3 2.99 -32.03 -2.65
CA SER A 3 1.72 -31.44 -2.21
C SER A 3 1.54 -29.99 -2.68
N ILE A 4 2.63 -29.21 -2.70
CA ILE A 4 2.63 -27.81 -3.14
C ILE A 4 2.43 -27.74 -4.66
N VAL A 5 3.13 -28.59 -5.42
CA VAL A 5 2.99 -28.66 -6.89
C VAL A 5 1.59 -29.11 -7.29
N ARG A 6 1.00 -30.06 -6.55
CA ARG A 6 -0.36 -30.53 -6.77
C ARG A 6 -1.40 -29.45 -6.47
N ASN A 7 -1.24 -28.70 -5.38
CA ASN A 7 -2.13 -27.57 -5.06
C ASN A 7 -2.00 -26.42 -6.06
N LEU A 8 -0.79 -26.07 -6.50
CA LEU A 8 -0.58 -25.07 -7.57
C LEU A 8 -1.22 -25.49 -8.90
N ARG A 9 -1.13 -26.77 -9.26
CA ARG A 9 -1.73 -27.27 -10.52
C ARG A 9 -3.25 -27.24 -10.49
N VAL A 10 -3.85 -27.48 -9.32
CA VAL A 10 -5.30 -27.37 -9.11
C VAL A 10 -5.73 -25.90 -9.17
N LEU A 11 -4.98 -24.99 -8.53
CA LEU A 11 -5.25 -23.55 -8.53
C LEU A 11 -5.13 -22.96 -9.94
N TRP A 12 -4.07 -23.29 -10.66
CA TRP A 12 -3.82 -22.80 -12.02
C TRP A 12 -4.85 -23.32 -13.03
N ARG A 13 -5.38 -24.53 -12.82
CA ARG A 13 -6.44 -25.10 -13.68
C ARG A 13 -7.81 -24.45 -13.41
N ALA A 14 -8.06 -23.97 -12.19
CA ALA A 14 -9.25 -23.18 -11.89
C ALA A 14 -9.15 -21.77 -12.51
N GLU A 15 -7.98 -21.13 -12.43
CA GLU A 15 -7.76 -19.80 -13.04
C GLU A 15 -7.80 -19.83 -14.57
N SER A 16 -7.28 -20.88 -15.22
CA SER A 16 -7.30 -20.97 -16.68
C SER A 16 -8.71 -21.18 -17.24
N ILE A 17 -9.60 -21.88 -16.52
CA ILE A 17 -11.00 -22.05 -16.92
C ILE A 17 -11.77 -20.72 -16.81
N ILE A 18 -11.47 -19.88 -15.81
CA ILE A 18 -12.09 -18.56 -15.64
C ILE A 18 -11.58 -17.57 -16.70
N ALA A 19 -10.30 -17.65 -17.09
CA ALA A 19 -9.74 -16.84 -18.16
C ALA A 19 -10.36 -17.16 -19.53
N ASP A 20 -10.53 -18.44 -19.86
CA ASP A 20 -11.01 -18.86 -21.19
C ASP A 20 -12.48 -18.47 -21.46
N ILE A 21 -13.32 -18.48 -20.41
CA ILE A 21 -14.73 -18.04 -20.50
C ILE A 21 -14.82 -16.52 -20.75
N ARG A 22 -13.95 -15.71 -20.13
CA ARG A 22 -13.87 -14.25 -20.38
C ARG A 22 -13.34 -13.94 -21.78
N PHE A 23 -12.35 -14.70 -22.27
CA PHE A 23 -11.72 -14.45 -23.57
C PHE A 23 -12.69 -14.64 -24.75
N ARG A 24 -13.55 -15.67 -24.74
CA ARG A 24 -14.52 -15.89 -25.82
C ARG A 24 -15.62 -14.84 -25.90
N GLN A 25 -16.11 -14.32 -24.76
CA GLN A 25 -17.11 -13.25 -24.76
C GLN A 25 -16.52 -11.89 -25.16
N MET A 26 -15.24 -11.64 -24.88
CA MET A 26 -14.53 -10.44 -25.33
C MET A 26 -14.18 -10.49 -26.82
N MET A 27 -13.72 -11.63 -27.37
CA MET A 27 -13.22 -11.68 -28.75
C MET A 27 -14.28 -11.42 -29.82
N THR A 28 -15.49 -11.97 -29.69
CA THR A 28 -16.51 -11.82 -30.75
C THR A 28 -17.30 -10.52 -30.64
N ARG A 29 -17.52 -10.00 -29.42
CA ARG A 29 -18.22 -8.71 -29.23
C ARG A 29 -17.29 -7.50 -29.39
N SER A 30 -15.98 -7.67 -29.18
CA SER A 30 -15.01 -6.58 -29.35
C SER A 30 -14.71 -6.31 -30.83
N SER A 31 -14.60 -7.33 -31.69
CA SER A 31 -14.29 -7.12 -33.11
C SER A 31 -15.37 -6.32 -33.84
N LEU A 32 -16.66 -6.63 -33.62
CA LEU A 32 -17.76 -5.86 -34.20
C LEU A 32 -17.82 -4.43 -33.67
N ARG A 33 -17.55 -4.21 -32.37
CA ARG A 33 -17.47 -2.86 -31.79
C ARG A 33 -16.28 -2.08 -32.31
N GLY A 34 -15.12 -2.70 -32.44
CA GLY A 34 -13.92 -2.09 -33.02
C GLY A 34 -14.15 -1.69 -34.48
N ALA A 35 -14.76 -2.57 -35.27
CA ALA A 35 -15.16 -2.27 -36.65
C ALA A 35 -16.17 -1.12 -36.71
N ALA A 36 -17.17 -1.09 -35.83
CA ALA A 36 -18.14 0.00 -35.77
C ALA A 36 -17.50 1.34 -35.38
N VAL A 37 -16.56 1.36 -34.44
CA VAL A 37 -15.80 2.56 -34.07
C VAL A 37 -14.94 3.04 -35.24
N LEU A 38 -14.26 2.13 -35.93
CA LEU A 38 -13.43 2.47 -37.09
C LEU A 38 -14.27 3.05 -38.23
N LEU A 39 -15.39 2.40 -38.56
CA LEU A 39 -16.34 2.91 -39.55
C LEU A 39 -16.94 4.25 -39.14
N GLY A 40 -17.27 4.43 -37.85
CA GLY A 40 -17.76 5.68 -37.30
C GLY A 40 -16.74 6.81 -37.44
N LEU A 41 -15.46 6.54 -37.16
CA LEU A 41 -14.38 7.51 -37.32
C LEU A 41 -14.18 7.89 -38.79
N PHE A 42 -14.24 6.89 -39.68
CA PHE A 42 -14.12 7.12 -41.12
C PHE A 42 -15.29 7.93 -41.67
N ALA A 43 -16.51 7.61 -41.25
CA ALA A 43 -17.71 8.35 -41.61
C ALA A 43 -17.67 9.79 -41.09
N PHE A 44 -17.19 10.00 -39.85
CA PHE A 44 -17.00 11.32 -39.28
C PHE A 44 -15.99 12.16 -40.08
N PHE A 45 -14.85 11.56 -40.46
CA PHE A 45 -13.83 12.23 -41.26
C PHE A 45 -14.33 12.59 -42.66
N MET A 46 -14.97 11.64 -43.34
CA MET A 46 -15.54 11.89 -44.68
C MET A 46 -16.68 12.90 -44.65
N GLY A 47 -17.52 12.89 -43.61
CA GLY A 47 -18.55 13.90 -43.41
C GLY A 47 -17.96 15.30 -43.27
N ASN A 48 -16.88 15.46 -42.51
CA ASN A 48 -16.18 16.75 -42.39
C ASN A 48 -15.64 17.24 -43.72
N LEU A 49 -15.01 16.36 -44.51
CA LEU A 49 -14.54 16.69 -45.86
C LEU A 49 -15.69 17.10 -46.78
N ALA A 50 -16.81 16.39 -46.74
CA ALA A 50 -17.98 16.71 -47.56
C ALA A 50 -18.56 18.10 -47.22
N VAL A 51 -18.70 18.42 -45.93
CA VAL A 51 -19.17 19.75 -45.51
C VAL A 51 -18.14 20.82 -45.87
N PHE A 52 -16.84 20.54 -45.69
CA PHE A 52 -15.77 21.46 -46.08
C PHE A 52 -15.83 21.80 -47.56
N PHE A 53 -15.90 20.81 -48.46
CA PHE A 53 -15.99 21.06 -49.90
C PHE A 53 -17.29 21.76 -50.30
N ALA A 54 -18.40 21.46 -49.62
CA ALA A 54 -19.67 22.15 -49.85
C ALA A 54 -19.61 23.64 -49.44
N LEU A 55 -18.95 23.95 -48.32
CA LEU A 55 -18.75 25.34 -47.86
C LEU A 55 -17.69 26.08 -48.67
N ASP A 56 -16.62 25.40 -49.09
CA ASP A 56 -15.53 25.96 -49.89
C ASP A 56 -16.08 26.57 -51.19
N GLN A 57 -17.03 25.89 -51.83
CA GLN A 57 -17.70 26.39 -53.04
C GLN A 57 -18.45 27.72 -52.82
N ALA A 58 -18.96 27.97 -51.61
CA ALA A 58 -19.77 29.15 -51.32
C ALA A 58 -18.95 30.32 -50.74
N TRP A 59 -18.10 30.05 -49.75
CA TRP A 59 -17.46 31.08 -48.91
C TRP A 59 -15.93 31.07 -48.99
N GLY A 60 -15.36 30.13 -49.75
CA GLY A 60 -13.92 29.95 -49.92
C GLY A 60 -13.23 29.24 -48.75
N SER A 61 -12.04 28.73 -49.05
CA SER A 61 -11.32 27.74 -48.23
C SER A 61 -11.03 28.18 -46.81
N ILE A 62 -10.72 29.47 -46.62
CA ILE A 62 -10.36 30.04 -45.32
C ILE A 62 -11.55 30.01 -44.36
N TRP A 63 -12.71 30.51 -44.81
CA TRP A 63 -13.92 30.55 -43.98
C TRP A 63 -14.52 29.15 -43.78
N ALA A 64 -14.46 28.29 -44.80
CA ALA A 64 -14.86 26.89 -44.68
C ALA A 64 -14.05 26.15 -43.60
N ALA A 65 -12.72 26.27 -43.62
CA ALA A 65 -11.85 25.65 -42.62
C ALA A 65 -12.15 26.16 -41.22
N ALA A 66 -12.37 27.47 -41.05
CA ALA A 66 -12.67 28.08 -39.77
C ALA A 66 -13.98 27.56 -39.16
N VAL A 67 -15.05 27.48 -39.96
CA VAL A 67 -16.37 26.98 -39.50
C VAL A 67 -16.29 25.50 -39.13
N ILE A 68 -15.63 24.69 -39.96
CA ILE A 68 -15.43 23.26 -39.68
C ILE A 68 -14.63 23.06 -38.39
N ALA A 69 -13.53 23.79 -38.21
CA ALA A 69 -12.72 23.71 -36.99
C ALA A 69 -13.54 24.06 -35.75
N LEU A 70 -14.31 25.16 -35.80
CA LEU A 70 -15.15 25.60 -34.69
C LEU A 70 -16.25 24.58 -34.37
N GLY A 71 -16.88 23.99 -35.39
CA GLY A 71 -17.84 22.89 -35.24
C GLY A 71 -17.24 21.67 -34.55
N ASN A 72 -16.03 21.24 -34.94
CA ASN A 72 -15.35 20.12 -34.31
C ASN A 72 -14.98 20.40 -32.84
N VAL A 73 -14.54 21.62 -32.52
CA VAL A 73 -14.27 22.03 -31.14
C VAL A 73 -15.55 21.99 -30.30
N LEU A 74 -16.68 22.47 -30.83
CA LEU A 74 -17.97 22.38 -30.14
C LEU A 74 -18.39 20.93 -29.86
N VAL A 75 -18.25 20.04 -30.86
CA VAL A 75 -18.52 18.60 -30.68
C VAL A 75 -17.59 18.01 -29.61
N ALA A 76 -16.30 18.37 -29.61
CA ALA A 76 -15.35 17.91 -28.61
C ALA A 76 -15.72 18.37 -27.19
N ILE A 77 -16.12 19.63 -27.02
CA ILE A 77 -16.60 20.16 -25.73
C ILE A 77 -17.83 19.38 -25.25
N ILE A 78 -18.82 19.14 -26.13
CA ILE A 78 -20.01 18.36 -25.79
C ILE A 78 -19.62 16.93 -25.36
N LEU A 79 -18.72 16.27 -26.10
CA LEU A 79 -18.24 14.94 -25.75
C LEU A 79 -17.50 14.93 -24.41
N LEU A 80 -16.68 15.95 -24.12
CA LEU A 80 -16.01 16.09 -22.83
C LEU A 80 -17.01 16.25 -21.69
N VAL A 81 -18.01 17.13 -21.82
CA VAL A 81 -19.06 17.31 -20.81
C VAL A 81 -19.86 16.01 -20.60
N VAL A 82 -20.18 15.29 -21.68
CA VAL A 82 -20.86 13.99 -21.59
C VAL A 82 -19.97 12.94 -20.93
N ALA A 83 -18.67 12.90 -21.26
CA ALA A 83 -17.71 11.99 -20.67
C ALA A 83 -17.50 12.26 -19.17
N GLU A 84 -17.41 13.52 -18.76
CA GLU A 84 -17.33 13.93 -17.35
C GLU A 84 -18.60 13.56 -16.58
N LYS A 85 -19.77 13.71 -17.21
CA LYS A 85 -21.05 13.31 -16.63
C LYS A 85 -21.22 11.79 -16.57
N SER A 86 -20.54 11.05 -17.44
CA SER A 86 -20.54 9.58 -17.50
C SER A 86 -19.53 8.97 -16.53
N ARG A 87 -19.52 9.43 -15.26
CA ARG A 87 -18.68 8.85 -14.20
C ARG A 87 -18.85 7.31 -14.16
N PRO A 88 -17.77 6.55 -13.87
CA PRO A 88 -17.71 5.09 -13.94
C PRO A 88 -18.54 4.42 -12.83
N GLY A 89 -19.86 4.46 -12.96
CA GLY A 89 -20.83 4.22 -11.89
C GLY A 89 -21.10 2.76 -11.48
N ARG A 90 -20.13 1.85 -11.61
CA ARG A 90 -20.25 0.54 -10.93
C ARG A 90 -18.94 -0.17 -10.70
N GLU A 91 -18.00 -0.07 -11.63
CA GLU A 91 -16.70 -0.74 -11.49
C GLU A 91 -15.72 0.06 -10.60
N MET A 92 -15.78 1.39 -10.65
CA MET A 92 -15.00 2.25 -9.76
C MET A 92 -15.54 2.21 -8.32
N GLU A 93 -16.85 2.11 -8.14
CA GLU A 93 -17.49 2.04 -6.82
C GLU A 93 -17.13 0.73 -6.11
N LEU A 94 -17.17 -0.40 -6.82
CA LEU A 94 -16.68 -1.69 -6.31
C LEU A 94 -15.17 -1.67 -6.01
N ALA A 95 -14.36 -1.02 -6.84
CA ALA A 95 -12.93 -0.88 -6.59
C ALA A 95 -12.63 0.00 -5.36
N LEU A 96 -13.41 1.06 -5.16
CA LEU A 96 -13.30 1.94 -3.99
C LEU A 96 -13.79 1.24 -2.71
N GLU A 97 -14.85 0.44 -2.77
CA GLU A 97 -15.35 -0.33 -1.63
C GLU A 97 -14.37 -1.41 -1.19
N VAL A 98 -13.74 -2.12 -2.13
CA VAL A 98 -12.67 -3.09 -1.84
C VAL A 98 -11.45 -2.38 -1.24
N ARG A 99 -11.05 -1.22 -1.79
CA ARG A 99 -9.93 -0.43 -1.25
C ARG A 99 -10.22 0.07 0.17
N ASN A 100 -11.41 0.57 0.43
CA ASN A 100 -11.80 1.06 1.76
C ASN A 100 -11.90 -0.07 2.78
N SER A 101 -12.39 -1.25 2.37
CA SER A 101 -12.42 -2.45 3.22
C SER A 101 -11.01 -2.92 3.56
N ALA A 102 -10.07 -2.85 2.61
CA ALA A 102 -8.67 -3.18 2.85
C ALA A 102 -7.97 -2.18 3.80
N ILE A 103 -8.31 -0.89 3.74
CA ILE A 103 -7.78 0.13 4.66
C ILE A 103 -8.31 -0.09 6.08
N GLN A 104 -9.61 -0.39 6.24
CA GLN A 104 -10.20 -0.68 7.56
C GLN A 104 -9.57 -1.94 8.19
N ALA A 105 -9.29 -2.97 7.40
CA ALA A 105 -8.57 -4.15 7.88
C ALA A 105 -7.14 -3.80 8.34
N LEU A 106 -6.45 -2.90 7.62
CA LEU A 106 -5.13 -2.43 7.99
C LEU A 106 -5.12 -1.59 9.28
N GLU A 107 -6.18 -0.79 9.51
CA GLU A 107 -6.36 -0.03 10.76
C GLU A 107 -6.57 -0.96 11.95
N ALA A 108 -7.42 -1.99 11.81
CA ALA A 108 -7.65 -2.99 12.85
C ALA A 108 -6.38 -3.80 13.18
N ASP A 109 -5.61 -4.19 12.15
CA ASP A 109 -4.32 -4.86 12.34
C ASP A 109 -3.29 -3.93 13.02
N ALA A 110 -3.30 -2.62 12.70
CA ALA A 110 -2.40 -1.65 13.32
C ALA A 110 -2.72 -1.41 14.80
N GLU A 111 -4.00 -1.40 15.18
CA GLU A 111 -4.44 -1.32 16.57
C GLU A 111 -4.00 -2.58 17.36
N ALA A 112 -4.22 -3.78 16.80
CA ALA A 112 -3.79 -5.02 17.41
C ALA A 112 -2.26 -5.11 17.59
N ILE A 113 -1.48 -4.57 16.65
CA ILE A 113 -0.02 -4.48 16.75
C ILE A 113 0.39 -3.47 17.83
N GLN A 114 -0.30 -2.33 17.96
CA GLN A 114 -0.01 -1.34 19.00
C GLN A 114 -0.29 -1.90 20.41
N GLU A 115 -1.36 -2.67 20.58
CA GLU A 115 -1.66 -3.34 21.85
C GLU A 115 -0.57 -4.33 22.24
N GLN A 116 -0.15 -5.19 21.30
CA GLN A 116 0.94 -6.15 21.51
C GLN A 116 2.27 -5.45 21.83
N LEU A 117 2.58 -4.34 21.14
CA LEU A 117 3.78 -3.55 21.42
C LEU A 117 3.74 -2.88 22.79
N THR A 118 2.56 -2.46 23.25
CA THR A 118 2.38 -1.86 24.57
C THR A 118 2.54 -2.91 25.68
N GLU A 119 1.97 -4.10 25.49
CA GLU A 119 2.14 -5.23 26.40
C GLU A 119 3.61 -5.66 26.51
N LEU A 120 4.29 -5.84 25.36
CA LEU A 120 5.73 -6.15 25.32
C LEU A 120 6.57 -5.08 26.02
N ARG A 121 6.25 -3.80 25.84
CA ARG A 121 6.94 -2.69 26.49
C ARG A 121 6.75 -2.74 28.01
N ASP A 122 5.56 -3.05 28.47
CA ASP A 122 5.24 -3.15 29.89
C ASP A 122 5.88 -4.37 30.54
N GLU A 123 5.95 -5.51 29.84
CA GLU A 123 6.67 -6.71 30.28
C GLU A 123 8.18 -6.45 30.40
N VAL A 124 8.80 -5.80 29.40
CA VAL A 124 10.22 -5.40 29.46
C VAL A 124 10.48 -4.41 30.59
N ARG A 125 9.55 -3.48 30.84
CA ARG A 125 9.66 -2.52 31.95
C ARG A 125 9.52 -3.21 33.31
N GLY A 126 8.60 -4.15 33.44
CA GLY A 126 8.41 -4.98 34.64
C GLY A 126 9.63 -5.84 34.93
N MET A 127 10.20 -6.49 33.90
CA MET A 127 11.44 -7.25 34.02
C MET A 127 12.62 -6.37 34.45
N LYS A 128 12.76 -5.17 33.86
CA LYS A 128 13.79 -4.20 34.26
C LYS A 128 13.60 -3.77 35.72
N GLN A 129 12.37 -3.58 36.19
CA GLN A 129 12.10 -3.22 37.58
C GLN A 129 12.38 -4.38 38.54
N ALA A 130 12.04 -5.61 38.19
CA ALA A 130 12.36 -6.79 38.99
C ALA A 130 13.88 -6.98 39.13
N VAL A 131 14.63 -6.82 38.03
CA VAL A 131 16.10 -6.87 38.05
C VAL A 131 16.69 -5.70 38.85
N LEU A 132 16.20 -4.47 38.68
CA LEU A 132 16.67 -3.32 39.46
C LEU A 132 16.33 -3.44 40.95
N GLY A 133 15.17 -3.99 41.30
CA GLY A 133 14.79 -4.29 42.68
C GLY A 133 15.68 -5.36 43.30
N PHE A 134 15.96 -6.42 42.55
CA PHE A 134 16.86 -7.50 42.96
C PHE A 134 18.33 -7.07 43.07
N VAL A 135 18.77 -6.03 42.34
CA VAL A 135 20.12 -5.46 42.48
C VAL A 135 20.20 -4.45 43.62
N ARG A 136 19.14 -3.67 43.86
CA ARG A 136 19.12 -2.67 44.95
C ARG A 136 19.03 -3.30 46.34
N GLN A 137 18.38 -4.46 46.49
CA GLN A 137 18.18 -5.08 47.82
C GLN A 137 19.39 -5.81 48.43
N PRO A 138 20.27 -6.54 47.71
CA PRO A 138 21.41 -7.22 48.33
C PRO A 138 22.65 -6.32 48.49
N ILE A 139 22.74 -5.18 47.81
CA ILE A 139 23.90 -4.29 47.91
C ILE A 139 23.85 -3.46 49.21
N ASP A 140 22.70 -2.87 49.56
CA ASP A 140 22.54 -2.10 50.81
C ASP A 140 22.50 -3.00 52.07
N ALA A 141 22.05 -4.25 51.96
CA ALA A 141 21.94 -5.15 53.11
C ALA A 141 23.24 -5.88 53.49
N VAL A 142 24.22 -5.98 52.57
CA VAL A 142 25.44 -6.79 52.79
C VAL A 142 26.72 -5.95 52.84
N LEU A 143 26.73 -4.73 52.29
CA LEU A 143 27.90 -3.85 52.33
C LEU A 143 28.36 -3.43 53.74
N PRO A 144 27.49 -3.12 54.73
CA PRO A 144 27.97 -2.60 56.01
C PRO A 144 28.62 -3.66 56.92
N SER A 145 28.29 -4.95 56.77
CA SER A 145 28.63 -6.00 57.74
C SER A 145 29.88 -6.82 57.40
N MET A 146 30.40 -6.74 56.17
CA MET A 146 31.63 -7.44 55.75
C MET A 146 32.84 -6.52 55.52
N LEU A 147 32.64 -5.20 55.42
CA LEU A 147 33.75 -4.26 55.20
C LEU A 147 34.53 -3.90 56.49
N VAL A 148 33.91 -4.04 57.67
CA VAL A 148 34.54 -3.71 58.96
C VAL A 148 35.62 -4.72 59.40
N PRO A 149 35.45 -6.05 59.28
CA PRO A 149 36.47 -7.01 59.76
C PRO A 149 37.71 -7.06 58.86
N LEU A 150 37.56 -6.84 57.56
CA LEU A 150 38.67 -6.92 56.59
C LEU A 150 39.63 -5.75 56.71
N ALA A 151 39.12 -4.52 56.91
CA ALA A 151 39.98 -3.36 57.12
C ALA A 151 40.79 -3.47 58.43
N GLY A 152 40.18 -4.00 59.50
CA GLY A 152 40.87 -4.21 60.79
C GLY A 152 41.96 -5.28 60.75
N ALA A 153 41.75 -6.38 60.02
CA ALA A 153 42.71 -7.47 59.92
C ALA A 153 43.98 -7.08 59.13
N VAL A 154 43.85 -6.28 58.08
CA VAL A 154 44.99 -5.79 57.29
C VAL A 154 45.81 -4.79 58.12
N ILE A 155 45.17 -3.88 58.85
CA ILE A 155 45.87 -2.88 59.67
C ILE A 155 46.55 -3.52 60.89
N LYS A 156 45.94 -4.53 61.52
CA LYS A 156 46.52 -5.23 62.69
C LYS A 156 47.78 -6.03 62.34
N ASN A 157 47.86 -6.59 61.13
CA ASN A 157 49.04 -7.31 60.67
C ASN A 157 50.17 -6.39 60.17
N LEU A 158 49.86 -5.16 59.75
CA LEU A 158 50.86 -4.16 59.36
C LEU A 158 51.42 -3.36 60.54
N LYS A 159 50.73 -3.34 61.70
CA LYS A 159 51.14 -2.61 62.92
C LYS A 159 51.74 -3.53 63.99
N LYS A 160 52.49 -4.55 63.60
CA LYS A 160 53.40 -5.27 64.52
C LYS A 160 54.83 -5.30 63.96
N PRO A 161 55.61 -4.22 64.14
CA PRO A 161 57.07 -4.27 64.11
C PRO A 161 57.62 -4.60 65.52
N ALA A 162 58.77 -5.27 65.51
CA ALA A 162 59.53 -5.83 66.62
C ALA A 162 59.76 -4.93 67.86
N ALA A 163 59.62 -5.52 69.06
CA ALA A 163 60.53 -5.34 70.21
C ALA A 163 60.00 -6.06 71.48
N ASN A 164 60.46 -7.30 71.69
CA ASN A 164 60.76 -8.00 72.96
C ASN A 164 60.95 -9.47 72.58
N GLU A 165 62.06 -10.17 72.83
CA GLU A 165 63.10 -10.06 73.86
C GLU A 165 64.41 -10.68 73.33
N SER A 166 65.53 -10.18 73.88
CA SER A 166 66.83 -10.85 74.12
C SER A 166 67.43 -11.76 73.04
#